data_AF-A0A957S8H5-F1
#
_entry.id   AF-A0A957S8H5-F1
#
_cell.length_a   1.000
_cell.length_b   1.000
_cell.length_c   1.000
_cell.angle_alpha   90.00
_cell.angle_beta   90.00
_cell.angle_gamma   90.00
#
_symmetry.space_group_name_H-M   'P 1'
#
loop_
_entity.id
_entity.type
_entity.pdbx_description
1 polymer ?
#
loop_
_entity_poly.entity_id
_entity_poly.type
_entity_poly.pdbx_seq_one_letter_code
_entity_poly.pdbx_strand_id
1 'polypeptide(L)'
;MYEYSKPALFSTEQVAQYHQNGYVVARGLIDAETALHWKETLQARLTQEGNLAIPSGVRVWMADDMDDYTQTQVCSDRITAALQQLIGPRVEFLSVKAVFKNGQTNFA
;
A
#
# COMPACT_ATOMS: atom_id res chain seq x y z
N MET A 1 -14.77 -10.04 28.20
CA MET A 1 -13.75 -10.37 27.19
C MET A 1 -12.92 -9.11 27.01
N TYR A 2 -11.70 -9.05 27.54
CA TYR A 2 -10.88 -7.86 27.40
C TYR A 2 -10.24 -7.91 26.01
N GLU A 3 -10.73 -7.07 25.09
CA GLU A 3 -10.02 -6.80 23.84
C GLU A 3 -8.68 -6.18 24.20
N TYR A 4 -7.60 -6.94 24.03
CA TYR A 4 -6.27 -6.37 24.02
C TYR A 4 -6.20 -5.43 22.82
N SER A 5 -6.39 -4.13 23.08
CA SER A 5 -6.12 -3.08 22.12
C SER A 5 -4.68 -3.23 21.68
N LYS A 6 -4.46 -3.66 20.43
CA LYS A 6 -3.13 -3.58 19.79
C LYS A 6 -2.65 -2.13 19.95
N PRO A 7 -1.35 -1.89 20.21
CA PRO A 7 -0.83 -0.54 20.34
C PRO A 7 -1.15 0.26 19.08
N ALA A 8 -1.63 1.50 19.27
CA ALA A 8 -1.97 2.39 18.17
C ALA A 8 -0.73 2.64 17.30
N LEU A 9 -0.94 2.67 15.98
CA LEU A 9 0.15 2.88 15.02
C LEU A 9 0.42 4.38 14.83
N PHE A 10 -0.63 5.19 14.97
CA PHE A 10 -0.58 6.64 14.89
C PHE A 10 -0.93 7.25 16.25
N SER A 11 -0.23 8.33 16.62
CA SER A 11 -0.62 9.14 17.76
C SER A 11 -1.88 9.95 17.46
N THR A 12 -2.54 10.47 18.50
CA THR A 12 -3.69 11.37 18.35
C THR A 12 -3.35 12.59 17.48
N GLU A 13 -2.14 13.13 17.62
CA GLU A 13 -1.65 14.25 16.80
C GLU A 13 -1.51 13.86 15.33
N GLN A 14 -1.02 12.66 15.04
CA GLN A 14 -0.89 12.17 13.66
C GLN A 14 -2.26 11.93 13.01
N VAL A 15 -3.24 11.43 13.76
CA VAL A 15 -4.63 11.28 13.29
C VAL A 15 -5.26 12.66 13.05
N ALA A 16 -5.06 13.62 13.96
CA ALA A 16 -5.52 14.99 13.76
C ALA A 16 -4.89 15.65 12.52
N GLN A 17 -3.57 15.45 12.31
CA GLN A 17 -2.87 15.92 11.11
C GLN A 17 -3.42 15.29 9.84
N TYR A 18 -3.76 14.01 9.84
CA TYR A 18 -4.42 13.36 8.71
C TYR A 18 -5.75 14.04 8.37
N HIS A 19 -6.61 14.29 9.37
CA HIS A 19 -7.90 14.97 9.14
C HIS A 19 -7.76 16.42 8.69
N GLN A 20 -6.70 17.12 9.13
CA GLN A 20 -6.44 18.50 8.74
C GLN A 20 -5.81 18.61 7.34
N ASN A 21 -4.81 17.77 7.04
CA ASN A 21 -3.95 17.92 5.86
C ASN A 21 -4.29 16.93 4.73
N GLY A 22 -5.11 15.91 5.01
CA GLY A 22 -5.45 14.83 4.08
C GLY A 22 -4.37 13.77 3.92
N TYR A 23 -3.27 13.82 4.68
CA TYR A 23 -2.21 12.81 4.64
C TYR A 23 -1.47 12.66 5.97
N VAL A 24 -0.87 11.48 6.17
CA VAL A 24 0.07 11.18 7.25
C VAL A 24 1.16 10.25 6.71
N VAL A 25 2.39 10.40 7.20
CA VAL A 25 3.52 9.54 6.81
C VAL A 25 3.66 8.40 7.82
N ALA A 26 3.33 7.18 7.40
CA ALA A 26 3.48 5.96 8.20
C ALA A 26 4.88 5.35 8.02
N ARG A 27 5.83 5.73 8.87
CA ARG A 27 7.19 5.18 8.83
C ARG A 27 7.20 3.75 9.36
N GLY A 28 7.89 2.84 8.66
CA GLY A 28 7.99 1.43 9.06
C GLY A 28 6.65 0.70 9.01
N LEU A 29 5.74 1.10 8.12
CA LEU A 29 4.47 0.39 7.92
C LEU A 29 4.71 -1.05 7.45
N ILE A 30 5.70 -1.22 6.57
CA ILE A 30 6.25 -2.51 6.13
C ILE A 30 7.76 -2.50 6.37
N ASP A 31 8.34 -3.65 6.68
CA ASP A 31 9.79 -3.79 6.80
C ASP A 31 10.46 -3.81 5.40
N ALA A 32 11.79 -3.69 5.39
CA ALA A 32 12.55 -3.57 4.15
C ALA A 32 12.56 -4.85 3.31
N GLU A 33 12.53 -6.02 3.95
CA GLU A 33 12.54 -7.32 3.27
C GLU A 33 11.19 -7.55 2.57
N THR A 34 10.09 -7.34 3.29
CA THR A 34 8.72 -7.36 2.75
C THR A 34 8.57 -6.37 1.60
N ALA A 35 9.06 -5.14 1.76
CA ALA A 35 8.99 -4.12 0.71
C ALA A 35 9.76 -4.52 -0.56
N LEU A 36 10.95 -5.11 -0.39
CA LEU A 36 11.76 -5.57 -1.52
C LEU A 36 11.09 -6.73 -2.25
N HIS A 37 10.63 -7.74 -1.51
CA HIS A 37 9.96 -8.90 -2.10
C HIS A 37 8.65 -8.52 -2.81
N TRP A 38 7.87 -7.61 -2.22
CA TRP A 38 6.66 -7.10 -2.88
C TRP A 38 6.99 -6.36 -4.17
N LYS A 39 8.04 -5.52 -4.17
CA LYS A 39 8.51 -4.84 -5.37
C LYS A 39 8.91 -5.82 -6.47
N GLU A 40 9.66 -6.87 -6.14
CA GLU A 40 10.08 -7.90 -7.10
C GLU A 40 8.87 -8.63 -7.70
N THR A 41 7.89 -8.97 -6.86
CA THR A 41 6.63 -9.59 -7.27
C THR A 41 5.87 -8.71 -8.27
N LEU A 42 5.72 -7.42 -7.96
CA LEU A 42 5.08 -6.45 -8.85
C LEU A 42 5.87 -6.25 -10.15
N GLN A 43 7.20 -6.22 -10.10
CA GLN A 43 8.04 -6.09 -11.29
C GLN A 43 7.91 -7.29 -12.23
N ALA A 44 7.91 -8.51 -11.68
CA ALA A 44 7.69 -9.72 -12.46
C ALA A 44 6.34 -9.69 -13.17
N ARG A 45 5.27 -9.32 -12.44
CA ARG A 45 3.92 -9.20 -12.98
C ARG A 45 3.83 -8.12 -14.07
N LEU A 46 4.35 -6.92 -13.80
CA LEU A 46 4.38 -5.83 -14.80
C LEU A 46 5.16 -6.20 -16.06
N THR A 47 6.22 -7.00 -15.93
CA THR A 47 7.00 -7.51 -17.07
C THR A 47 6.16 -8.47 -17.90
N GLN A 48 5.48 -9.43 -17.27
CA GLN A 48 4.61 -10.39 -17.94
C GLN A 48 3.46 -9.71 -18.69
N GLU A 49 2.91 -8.63 -18.12
CA GLU A 49 1.86 -7.82 -18.73
C GLU A 49 2.39 -6.83 -19.80
N GLY A 50 3.70 -6.78 -20.05
CA GLY A 50 4.32 -5.87 -21.02
C GLY A 50 4.37 -4.39 -20.60
N ASN A 51 4.02 -4.08 -19.35
CA ASN A 51 3.93 -2.71 -18.84
C ASN A 51 5.30 -2.04 -18.64
N LEU A 52 6.37 -2.81 -18.42
CA LEU A 52 7.71 -2.23 -18.23
C LEU A 52 8.44 -1.88 -19.54
N ALA A 53 7.81 -2.11 -20.70
CA ALA A 53 8.34 -1.69 -22.00
C ALA A 53 8.22 -0.18 -22.26
N ILE A 54 7.42 0.54 -21.47
CA ILE A 54 7.27 2.00 -21.54
C ILE A 54 8.00 2.68 -20.36
N PRO A 55 8.40 3.97 -20.50
CA PRO A 55 9.21 4.65 -19.48
C PRO A 55 8.54 4.75 -18.11
N SER A 56 7.25 5.07 -18.09
CA SER A 56 6.48 5.25 -16.86
C SER A 56 5.01 4.95 -17.08
N GLY A 57 4.31 4.54 -16.03
CA GLY A 57 2.88 4.25 -16.11
C GLY A 57 2.24 3.93 -14.78
N VAL A 58 0.93 3.67 -14.86
CA VAL A 58 0.11 3.18 -13.75
C VAL A 58 -0.63 1.95 -14.22
N ARG A 59 -0.43 0.83 -13.55
CA ARG A 59 -1.22 -0.38 -13.73
C ARG A 59 -2.11 -0.58 -12.51
N VAL A 60 -3.42 -0.71 -12.76
CA VAL A 60 -4.45 -0.88 -11.73
C VAL A 60 -4.93 -2.32 -11.76
N TRP A 61 -4.95 -2.99 -10.62
CA TRP A 61 -5.62 -4.29 -10.46
C TRP A 61 -6.79 -4.10 -9.49
N MET A 62 -7.96 -4.60 -9.91
CA MET A 62 -9.16 -4.63 -9.07
C MET A 62 -9.01 -5.72 -8.01
N ALA A 63 -9.83 -5.69 -6.96
CA ALA A 63 -9.68 -6.59 -5.82
C ALA A 63 -9.76 -8.09 -6.18
N ASP A 64 -10.46 -8.42 -7.27
CA ASP A 64 -10.62 -9.75 -7.84
C ASP A 64 -9.51 -10.17 -8.82
N ASP A 65 -8.63 -9.25 -9.21
CA ASP A 65 -7.49 -9.48 -10.12
C ASP A 65 -6.14 -9.22 -9.41
N MET A 66 -6.09 -9.31 -8.08
CA MET A 66 -4.82 -9.22 -7.34
C MET A 66 -4.11 -10.57 -7.26
N ASP A 67 -2.78 -10.56 -7.23
CA ASP A 67 -2.01 -11.74 -6.86
C ASP A 67 -2.11 -11.98 -5.35
N ASP A 68 -2.02 -13.26 -4.95
CA ASP A 68 -2.19 -13.69 -3.56
C ASP A 68 -1.25 -12.97 -2.59
N TYR A 69 -0.01 -12.71 -3.03
CA TYR A 69 0.97 -12.03 -2.19
C TYR A 69 0.56 -10.58 -1.93
N THR A 70 0.26 -9.82 -2.99
CA THR A 70 -0.22 -8.44 -2.89
C THR A 70 -1.49 -8.35 -2.05
N GLN A 71 -2.45 -9.26 -2.27
CA GLN A 71 -3.68 -9.33 -1.49
C GLN A 71 -3.39 -9.55 0.01
N THR A 72 -2.49 -10.49 0.33
CA THR A 72 -2.07 -10.77 1.70
C THR A 72 -1.44 -9.54 2.36
N GLN A 73 -0.61 -8.79 1.63
CA GLN A 73 0.03 -7.59 2.17
C GLN A 73 -0.98 -6.46 2.42
N VAL A 74 -1.80 -6.10 1.43
CA VAL A 74 -2.77 -4.98 1.57
C VAL A 74 -3.84 -5.25 2.63
N CYS A 75 -4.22 -6.52 2.82
CA CYS A 75 -5.17 -6.94 3.84
C CYS A 75 -4.52 -7.31 5.17
N SER A 76 -3.21 -7.07 5.35
CA SER A 76 -2.52 -7.39 6.60
C SER A 76 -3.14 -6.65 7.79
N ASP A 77 -3.08 -7.28 8.97
CA ASP A 77 -3.52 -6.67 10.24
C ASP A 77 -2.92 -5.28 10.48
N ARG A 78 -1.67 -5.09 10.08
CA ARG A 78 -0.92 -3.85 10.29
C ARG A 78 -1.46 -2.72 9.42
N ILE A 79 -1.70 -2.97 8.13
CA ILE A 79 -2.28 -1.98 7.21
C ILE A 79 -3.74 -1.72 7.56
N THR A 80 -4.52 -2.77 7.85
CA THR A 80 -5.93 -2.65 8.23
C THR A 80 -6.08 -1.83 9.51
N ALA A 81 -5.30 -2.11 10.56
CA ALA A 81 -5.35 -1.34 11.80
C ALA A 81 -4.90 0.13 11.61
N ALA A 82 -3.94 0.38 10.72
CA ALA A 82 -3.52 1.73 10.35
C ALA A 82 -4.68 2.51 9.72
N LEU A 83 -5.34 1.92 8.73
CA LEU A 83 -6.49 2.52 8.04
C LEU A 83 -7.65 2.72 9.02
N GLN A 84 -7.95 1.75 9.88
CA GLN A 84 -9.05 1.86 10.84
C GLN A 84 -8.86 3.03 11.83
N GLN A 85 -7.62 3.36 12.20
CA GLN A 85 -7.34 4.53 13.03
C GLN A 85 -7.61 5.87 12.30
N LEU A 86 -7.45 5.90 10.97
CA LEU A 86 -7.56 7.13 10.18
C LEU A 86 -8.97 7.35 9.61
N ILE A 87 -9.63 6.28 9.15
CA ILE A 87 -10.89 6.38 8.40
C ILE A 87 -12.06 5.62 9.06
N GLY A 88 -11.82 5.00 10.22
CA GLY A 88 -12.83 4.29 10.99
C GLY A 88 -12.91 2.78 10.71
N PRO A 89 -13.80 2.06 11.42
CA PRO A 89 -13.72 0.60 11.56
C PRO A 89 -14.05 -0.20 10.30
N ARG A 90 -14.79 0.40 9.35
CA ARG A 90 -15.27 -0.27 8.13
C ARG A 90 -14.37 0.13 6.96
N VAL A 91 -13.34 -0.67 6.72
CA VAL A 91 -12.41 -0.50 5.61
C VAL A 91 -12.73 -1.53 4.53
N GLU A 92 -12.86 -1.07 3.29
CA GLU A 92 -13.03 -1.92 2.12
C GLU A 92 -11.90 -1.63 1.13
N PHE A 93 -11.27 -2.68 0.61
CA PHE A 93 -10.19 -2.56 -0.36
C PHE A 93 -10.73 -2.77 -1.77
N LEU A 94 -10.63 -1.74 -2.62
CA LEU A 94 -11.24 -1.75 -3.95
C LEU A 94 -10.25 -2.09 -5.08
N SER A 95 -9.02 -1.60 -4.97
CA SER A 95 -8.00 -1.75 -6.02
C SER A 95 -6.60 -1.45 -5.50
N VAL A 96 -5.60 -2.06 -6.12
CA VAL A 96 -4.17 -1.75 -5.93
C VAL A 96 -3.60 -1.19 -7.23
N LYS A 97 -2.65 -0.25 -7.12
CA LYS A 97 -2.02 0.38 -8.28
C LYS A 97 -0.51 0.34 -8.15
N ALA A 98 0.17 -0.25 -9.13
CA ALA A 98 1.60 -0.05 -9.29
C ALA A 98 1.82 1.22 -10.11
N VAL A 99 2.50 2.19 -9.50
CA VAL A 99 3.02 3.38 -10.18
C VAL A 99 4.50 3.13 -10.44
N PHE A 100 4.91 3.14 -11.70
CA PHE A 100 6.27 2.80 -12.09
C PHE A 100 6.91 3.85 -13.00
N LYS A 101 8.22 3.96 -12.87
CA LYS A 101 9.14 4.76 -13.69
C LYS A 101 10.42 3.94 -13.85
N ASN A 102 10.97 3.84 -15.05
CA ASN A 102 12.22 3.13 -15.33
C ASN A 102 13.29 4.12 -15.83
N GLY A 103 14.49 3.60 -16.15
CA GLY A 103 15.63 4.41 -16.59
C GLY A 103 15.43 5.20 -17.90
N GLN A 104 14.37 4.94 -18.65
CA GLN A 104 13.99 5.69 -19.85
C GLN A 104 13.11 6.91 -19.53
N THR A 105 12.69 7.08 -18.26
CA THR A 105 11.81 8.20 -17.87
C THR A 105 12.55 9.52 -17.97
N ASN A 106 12.05 10.44 -18.80
CA ASN A 106 12.48 11.83 -18.80
C ASN A 106 11.65 12.63 -17.77
N PHE A 107 12.32 13.44 -16.96
CA PHE A 107 11.71 14.28 -15.92
C PHE A 107 11.68 15.77 -16.28
N ALA A 108 12.17 16.12 -17.48
CA ALA A 108 12.21 17.50 -18.01
C ALA A 108 10.84 18.02 -18.44
#